data_AF-A0A7K1T8Q3-F1
#
_entry.id   AF-A0A7K1T8Q3-F1
#
_cell.length_a   1.000
_cell.length_b   1.000
_cell.length_c   1.000
_cell.angle_alpha   90.00
_cell.angle_beta   90.00
_cell.angle_gamma   90.00
#
_symmetry.space_group_name_H-M   'P 1'
#
loop_
_entity.id
_entity.type
_entity.pdbx_description
1 polymer ?
#
loop_
_entity_poly.entity_id
_entity_poly.type
_entity_poly.pdbx_seq_one_letter_code
_entity_poly.pdbx_strand_id
1 'polypeptide(L)'
;MVIALSKGYVVASAGARGRTSQDKAGTYTGKAPAAIVDLKAAVRYLKFNDARMPGNAAKIVSNGTSAGGALSALLGATGNQAAYAPYLQALGAAEATDDIFAVSAYCPITNLDHADMAYEWQFNGVNRYKKIDIKMLDYKVQRTETADSLSPAQRAVSAKLKAQFPAYVNSLRLKGKTGELLTLDAQGNGSFKDLVKAYVLASARQAQQAGTNLAPYPWLKMSGDHPTDLDFEAYVRYMERQKSPPAFDALDLSTGENQLFGTATVDKQHFTPFSAANSAPAATTADEQVVHLMNPMYYIGQVGTGAARHWRIRHGTKDKDTGLAISILLGTTLQTRATT
;
A
#
# COMPACT_ATOMS: atom_id res chain seq x y z
N MET A 1 -9.38 9.65 -17.59
CA MET A 1 -9.26 11.08 -17.94
C MET A 1 -10.56 11.63 -18.53
N VAL A 2 -11.14 11.04 -19.57
CA VAL A 2 -12.39 11.52 -20.23
C VAL A 2 -13.55 11.75 -19.25
N ILE A 3 -13.82 10.81 -18.34
CA ILE A 3 -14.90 10.96 -17.33
C ILE A 3 -14.63 12.13 -16.37
N ALA A 4 -13.37 12.39 -16.01
CA ALA A 4 -13.05 13.50 -15.10
C ALA A 4 -13.31 14.85 -15.78
N LEU A 5 -12.88 14.98 -17.04
CA LEU A 5 -13.13 16.18 -17.85
C LEU A 5 -14.63 16.41 -18.06
N SER A 6 -15.41 15.34 -18.33
CA SER A 6 -16.87 15.46 -18.49
C SER A 6 -17.62 15.82 -17.21
N LYS A 7 -16.95 15.74 -16.05
CA LYS A 7 -17.46 16.20 -14.75
C LYS A 7 -16.94 17.58 -14.34
N GLY A 8 -16.25 18.29 -15.24
CA GLY A 8 -15.75 19.64 -15.01
C GLY A 8 -14.45 19.72 -14.21
N TYR A 9 -13.74 18.59 -14.01
CA TYR A 9 -12.44 18.61 -13.36
C TYR A 9 -11.34 19.01 -14.34
N VAL A 10 -10.41 19.83 -13.88
CA VAL A 10 -9.10 19.99 -14.50
C VAL A 10 -8.27 18.75 -14.20
N VAL A 11 -7.59 18.21 -15.21
CA VAL A 11 -6.77 17.00 -15.06
C VAL A 11 -5.32 17.37 -15.32
N ALA A 12 -4.49 17.29 -14.28
CA ALA A 12 -3.04 17.33 -14.39
C ALA A 12 -2.50 15.89 -14.31
N SER A 13 -1.82 15.43 -15.36
CA SER A 13 -1.21 14.09 -15.42
C SER A 13 0.31 14.22 -15.41
N ALA A 14 0.90 14.25 -14.21
CA ALA A 14 2.35 14.36 -14.05
C ALA A 14 3.05 13.02 -14.33
N GLY A 15 4.16 13.07 -15.06
CA GLY A 15 5.10 11.96 -15.12
C GLY A 15 5.85 11.83 -13.80
N ALA A 16 6.16 10.60 -13.39
CA ALA A 16 7.00 10.32 -12.24
C ALA A 16 8.03 9.25 -12.63
N ARG A 17 9.27 9.40 -12.16
CA ARG A 17 10.31 8.39 -12.31
C ARG A 17 9.90 7.13 -11.56
N GLY A 18 10.40 5.99 -12.05
CA GLY A 18 10.18 4.69 -11.43
C GLY A 18 11.48 3.93 -11.21
N ARG A 19 11.42 2.80 -10.51
CA ARG A 19 12.57 1.99 -10.09
C ARG A 19 13.54 1.54 -11.21
N THR A 20 13.12 1.63 -12.47
CA THR A 20 13.91 1.29 -13.67
C THR A 20 14.40 2.52 -14.45
N SER A 21 14.04 3.74 -14.04
CA SER A 21 14.50 4.97 -14.69
C SER A 21 16.01 5.12 -14.53
N GLN A 22 16.71 5.32 -15.64
CA GLN A 22 18.15 5.55 -15.71
C GLN A 22 18.44 6.83 -16.51
N ASP A 23 19.55 7.49 -16.19
CA ASP A 23 20.10 8.54 -17.06
C ASP A 23 20.86 7.94 -18.26
N LYS A 24 21.43 8.81 -19.10
CA LYS A 24 22.21 8.40 -20.28
C LYS A 24 23.49 7.61 -19.93
N ALA A 25 23.98 7.72 -18.71
CA ALA A 25 25.15 6.99 -18.21
C ALA A 25 24.77 5.64 -17.58
N GLY A 26 23.48 5.29 -17.54
CA GLY A 26 22.98 4.06 -16.94
C GLY A 26 22.84 4.12 -15.42
N THR A 27 23.03 5.30 -14.81
CA THR A 27 22.85 5.49 -13.36
C THR A 27 21.37 5.53 -13.04
N TYR A 28 20.93 4.81 -12.00
CA TYR A 28 19.52 4.81 -11.62
C TYR A 28 19.10 6.15 -11.02
N THR A 29 18.02 6.73 -11.55
CA THR A 29 17.51 8.05 -11.13
C THR A 29 16.11 7.98 -10.51
N GLY A 30 15.47 6.81 -10.53
CA GLY A 30 14.08 6.63 -10.10
C GLY A 30 13.86 5.68 -8.92
N LYS A 31 14.92 5.30 -8.19
CA LYS A 31 14.81 4.59 -6.92
C LYS A 31 14.11 5.45 -5.86
N ALA A 32 13.64 4.86 -4.77
CA ALA A 32 13.03 5.60 -3.67
C ALA A 32 13.98 6.71 -3.15
N PRO A 33 13.49 7.93 -2.87
CA PRO A 33 12.10 8.38 -2.89
C PRO A 33 11.67 9.11 -4.20
N ALA A 34 12.38 8.93 -5.32
CA ALA A 34 12.22 9.78 -6.52
C ALA A 34 10.77 9.95 -7.00
N ALA A 35 9.98 8.87 -7.04
CA ALA A 35 8.60 8.91 -7.53
C ALA A 35 7.70 9.84 -6.71
N ILE A 36 7.81 9.84 -5.37
CA ILE A 36 7.02 10.75 -4.53
C ILE A 36 7.56 12.18 -4.61
N VAL A 37 8.87 12.36 -4.74
CA VAL A 37 9.49 13.69 -4.92
C VAL A 37 9.01 14.33 -6.22
N ASP A 38 8.92 13.58 -7.32
CA ASP A 38 8.40 14.08 -8.60
C ASP A 38 6.94 14.53 -8.49
N LEU A 39 6.11 13.74 -7.80
CA LEU A 39 4.70 14.09 -7.58
C LEU A 39 4.54 15.32 -6.68
N LYS A 40 5.39 15.46 -5.65
CA LYS A 40 5.44 16.67 -4.83
C LYS A 40 5.86 17.89 -5.65
N ALA A 41 6.90 17.77 -6.48
CA ALA A 41 7.33 18.84 -7.39
C ALA A 41 6.21 19.24 -8.37
N ALA A 42 5.44 18.27 -8.87
CA ALA A 42 4.27 18.54 -9.70
C ALA A 42 3.17 19.31 -8.95
N VAL A 43 2.86 18.96 -7.69
CA VAL A 43 1.94 19.74 -6.86
C VAL A 43 2.44 21.17 -6.66
N ARG A 44 3.74 21.35 -6.37
CA ARG A 44 4.34 22.69 -6.24
C ARG A 44 4.20 23.49 -7.52
N TYR A 45 4.43 22.87 -8.69
CA TYR A 45 4.24 23.53 -9.98
C TYR A 45 2.79 23.99 -10.19
N LEU A 46 1.81 23.15 -9.88
CA LEU A 46 0.39 23.50 -10.00
C LEU A 46 0.01 24.65 -9.06
N LYS A 47 0.45 24.60 -7.80
CA LYS A 47 0.18 25.65 -6.80
C LYS A 47 0.88 26.96 -7.12
N PHE A 48 2.12 26.92 -7.59
CA PHE A 48 2.86 28.10 -8.04
C PHE A 48 2.16 28.80 -9.21
N ASN A 49 1.51 28.04 -10.09
CA ASN A 49 0.82 28.56 -11.27
C ASN A 49 -0.69 28.72 -11.09
N ASP A 50 -1.22 28.70 -9.86
CA ASP A 50 -2.68 28.69 -9.61
C ASP A 50 -3.42 29.81 -10.35
N ALA A 51 -2.90 31.04 -10.29
CA ALA A 51 -3.49 32.20 -10.99
C ALA A 51 -3.40 32.14 -12.53
N ARG A 52 -2.61 31.22 -13.09
CA ARG A 52 -2.32 31.09 -14.53
C ARG A 52 -2.89 29.82 -15.15
N MET A 53 -3.46 28.92 -14.35
CA MET A 53 -4.05 27.68 -14.81
C MET A 53 -5.55 27.63 -14.51
N PRO A 54 -6.35 26.93 -15.34
CA PRO A 54 -7.72 26.63 -14.98
C PRO A 54 -7.79 25.80 -13.69
N GLY A 55 -8.86 25.97 -12.93
CA GLY A 55 -9.13 25.19 -11.72
C GLY A 55 -8.77 25.95 -10.45
N ASN A 56 -8.48 25.20 -9.39
CA ASN A 56 -8.13 25.73 -8.08
C ASN A 56 -7.12 24.78 -7.44
N ALA A 57 -5.87 25.22 -7.30
CA ALA A 57 -4.77 24.43 -6.77
C ALA A 57 -4.89 24.17 -5.26
N ALA A 58 -5.79 24.86 -4.55
CA ALA A 58 -6.19 24.48 -3.20
C ALA A 58 -7.18 23.29 -3.16
N LYS A 59 -7.65 22.80 -4.31
CA LYS A 59 -8.55 21.64 -4.46
C LYS A 59 -7.93 20.47 -5.22
N ILE A 60 -6.61 20.29 -5.13
CA ILE A 60 -5.91 19.16 -5.76
C ILE A 60 -6.34 17.84 -5.11
N VAL A 61 -6.85 16.92 -5.93
CA VAL A 61 -7.19 15.55 -5.53
C VAL A 61 -6.23 14.58 -6.20
N SER A 62 -5.39 13.89 -5.42
CA SER A 62 -4.54 12.84 -5.97
C SER A 62 -5.37 11.58 -6.20
N ASN A 63 -5.05 10.83 -7.25
CA ASN A 63 -5.69 9.55 -7.54
C ASN A 63 -4.70 8.52 -8.06
N GLY A 64 -4.77 7.30 -7.56
CA GLY A 64 -3.92 6.22 -8.04
C GLY A 64 -4.37 4.83 -7.62
N THR A 65 -3.82 3.82 -8.30
CA THR A 65 -4.09 2.39 -8.08
C THR A 65 -2.80 1.65 -7.76
N SER A 66 -2.85 0.66 -6.86
CA SER A 66 -1.68 -0.17 -6.50
C SER A 66 -0.52 0.70 -5.97
N ALA A 67 0.68 0.63 -6.56
CA ALA A 67 1.80 1.53 -6.24
C ALA A 67 1.46 3.01 -6.45
N GLY A 68 0.64 3.34 -7.45
CA GLY A 68 0.12 4.70 -7.64
C GLY A 68 -0.86 5.10 -6.53
N GLY A 69 -1.62 4.14 -5.97
CA GLY A 69 -2.46 4.34 -4.80
C GLY A 69 -1.61 4.60 -3.55
N ALA A 70 -0.47 3.91 -3.43
CA ALA A 70 0.50 4.16 -2.37
C ALA A 70 1.11 5.56 -2.46
N LEU A 71 1.50 6.00 -3.67
CA LEU A 71 1.99 7.36 -3.90
C LEU A 71 0.91 8.43 -3.66
N SER A 72 -0.34 8.17 -4.06
CA SER A 72 -1.47 9.07 -3.78
C SER A 72 -1.70 9.23 -2.27
N ALA A 73 -1.66 8.12 -1.52
CA ALA A 73 -1.76 8.13 -0.06
C ALA A 73 -0.55 8.82 0.59
N LEU A 74 0.67 8.53 0.13
CA LEU A 74 1.89 9.15 0.66
C LEU A 74 1.90 10.65 0.41
N LEU A 75 1.51 11.11 -0.78
CA LEU A 75 1.38 12.53 -1.10
C LEU A 75 0.42 13.24 -0.14
N GLY A 76 -0.74 12.63 0.15
CA GLY A 76 -1.68 13.18 1.12
C GLY A 76 -1.19 13.14 2.56
N ALA A 77 -0.40 12.13 2.96
CA ALA A 77 0.11 11.99 4.32
C ALA A 77 1.29 12.94 4.63
N THR A 78 1.96 13.44 3.59
CA THR A 78 3.28 14.09 3.73
C THR A 78 3.32 15.53 3.24
N GLY A 79 2.18 16.20 3.09
CA GLY A 79 2.16 17.59 2.62
C GLY A 79 3.10 18.49 3.43
N ASN A 80 3.97 19.23 2.75
CA ASN A 80 4.95 20.15 3.32
C ASN A 80 5.97 19.51 4.29
N GLN A 81 6.16 18.19 4.23
CA GLN A 81 7.12 17.51 5.09
C GLN A 81 8.57 17.91 4.77
N ALA A 82 9.28 18.39 5.79
CA ALA A 82 10.65 18.89 5.66
C ALA A 82 11.64 17.83 5.17
N ALA A 83 11.38 16.55 5.45
CA ALA A 83 12.21 15.43 5.01
C ALA A 83 12.35 15.34 3.49
N TYR A 84 11.44 15.94 2.71
CA TYR A 84 11.52 15.98 1.24
C TYR A 84 12.20 17.23 0.69
N ALA A 85 12.48 18.24 1.52
CA ALA A 85 13.01 19.53 1.07
C ALA A 85 14.36 19.42 0.33
N PRO A 86 15.36 18.64 0.80
CA PRO A 86 16.63 18.50 0.08
C PRO A 86 16.45 17.92 -1.33
N TYR A 87 15.55 16.94 -1.49
CA TYR A 87 15.26 16.33 -2.78
C TYR A 87 14.55 17.30 -3.73
N LEU A 88 13.59 18.08 -3.21
CA LEU A 88 12.85 19.07 -3.99
C LEU A 88 13.73 20.24 -4.43
N GLN A 89 14.66 20.68 -3.56
CA GLN A 89 15.65 21.68 -3.89
C GLN A 89 16.62 21.18 -4.97
N ALA A 90 17.10 19.95 -4.87
CA ALA A 90 17.99 19.35 -5.85
C ALA A 90 17.35 19.24 -7.26
N LEU A 91 16.02 19.11 -7.34
CA LEU A 91 15.28 19.13 -8.61
C LEU A 91 14.96 20.54 -9.13
N GLY A 92 15.18 21.59 -8.34
CA GLY A 92 14.70 22.93 -8.66
C GLY A 92 13.18 23.02 -8.70
N ALA A 93 12.48 22.29 -7.82
CA ALA A 93 11.03 22.35 -7.73
C ALA A 93 10.56 23.79 -7.42
N ALA A 94 9.41 24.19 -7.98
CA ALA A 94 8.86 25.53 -7.79
C ALA A 94 8.69 25.86 -6.29
N GLU A 95 8.89 27.13 -5.93
CA GLU A 95 8.73 27.61 -4.56
C GLU A 95 7.23 27.74 -4.19
N ALA A 96 6.63 26.61 -3.82
CA ALA A 96 5.26 26.52 -3.34
C ALA A 96 5.11 25.33 -2.37
N THR A 97 3.99 25.28 -1.65
CA THR A 97 3.62 24.13 -0.81
C THR A 97 3.25 22.89 -1.64
N ASP A 98 3.35 21.70 -1.04
CA ASP A 98 3.00 20.41 -1.65
C ASP A 98 1.90 19.62 -0.90
N ASP A 99 1.19 20.25 0.03
CA ASP A 99 -0.07 19.71 0.57
C ASP A 99 -1.18 19.70 -0.49
N ILE A 100 -2.08 18.71 -0.37
CA ILE A 100 -3.20 18.49 -1.28
C ILE A 100 -4.53 18.43 -0.52
N PHE A 101 -5.63 18.66 -1.23
CA PHE A 101 -6.97 18.72 -0.65
C PHE A 101 -7.51 17.33 -0.28
N ALA A 102 -7.38 16.37 -1.19
CA ALA A 102 -7.95 15.04 -1.00
C ALA A 102 -7.15 13.92 -1.65
N VAL A 103 -7.35 12.70 -1.15
CA VAL A 103 -6.74 11.46 -1.65
C VAL A 103 -7.82 10.50 -2.14
N SER A 104 -7.63 9.94 -3.33
CA SER A 104 -8.38 8.80 -3.86
C SER A 104 -7.42 7.64 -4.18
N ALA A 105 -7.31 6.69 -3.25
CA ALA A 105 -6.36 5.58 -3.36
C ALA A 105 -7.10 4.24 -3.53
N TYR A 106 -6.80 3.54 -4.62
CA TYR A 106 -7.28 2.19 -4.91
C TYR A 106 -6.16 1.18 -4.64
N CYS A 107 -6.48 0.15 -3.86
CA CYS A 107 -5.58 -0.90 -3.36
C CYS A 107 -4.15 -0.41 -3.10
N PRO A 108 -3.97 0.63 -2.24
CA PRO A 108 -2.66 1.21 -2.01
C PRO A 108 -1.67 0.18 -1.44
N ILE A 109 -0.58 -0.09 -2.15
CA ILE A 109 0.51 -0.96 -1.70
C ILE A 109 1.48 -0.15 -0.82
N THR A 110 1.01 0.25 0.35
CA THR A 110 1.75 1.05 1.35
C THR A 110 2.37 0.16 2.42
N ASN A 111 3.11 0.76 3.36
CA ASN A 111 3.58 0.09 4.58
C ASN A 111 4.42 -1.16 4.28
N LEU A 112 5.30 -1.03 3.27
CA LEU A 112 6.07 -2.13 2.68
C LEU A 112 6.95 -2.83 3.71
N ASP A 113 7.53 -2.08 4.64
CA ASP A 113 8.36 -2.56 5.75
C ASP A 113 7.62 -3.46 6.75
N HIS A 114 6.29 -3.52 6.69
CA HIS A 114 5.46 -4.43 7.49
C HIS A 114 4.52 -5.29 6.62
N ALA A 115 4.60 -5.16 5.29
CA ALA A 115 3.65 -5.79 4.37
C ALA A 115 3.82 -7.31 4.29
N ASP A 116 5.05 -7.81 4.47
CA ASP A 116 5.31 -9.24 4.56
C ASP A 116 4.66 -9.89 5.78
N MET A 117 4.73 -9.23 6.94
CA MET A 117 4.06 -9.69 8.16
C MET A 117 2.54 -9.74 7.98
N ALA A 118 1.96 -8.68 7.40
CA ALA A 118 0.52 -8.58 7.15
C ALA A 118 0.04 -9.64 6.14
N TYR A 119 0.82 -9.86 5.08
CA TYR A 119 0.51 -10.84 4.05
C TYR A 119 0.52 -12.25 4.61
N GLU A 120 1.52 -12.60 5.41
CA GLU A 120 1.62 -13.92 6.03
C GLU A 120 0.65 -14.11 7.19
N TRP A 121 0.30 -13.06 7.95
CA TRP A 121 -0.83 -13.14 8.89
C TRP A 121 -2.14 -13.56 8.20
N GLN A 122 -2.40 -13.03 7.01
CA GLN A 122 -3.60 -13.36 6.25
C GLN A 122 -3.49 -14.75 5.58
N PHE A 123 -2.38 -15.06 4.90
CA PHE A 123 -2.29 -16.22 3.99
C PHE A 123 -1.53 -17.44 4.53
N ASN A 124 -0.93 -17.39 5.73
CA ASN A 124 -0.28 -18.56 6.31
C ASN A 124 -1.25 -19.76 6.39
N GLY A 125 -0.77 -20.92 5.97
CA GLY A 125 -1.58 -22.15 5.83
C GLY A 125 -2.18 -22.34 4.43
N VAL A 126 -2.24 -21.31 3.58
CA VAL A 126 -2.57 -21.44 2.15
C VAL A 126 -1.29 -21.67 1.35
N ASN A 127 -0.97 -22.94 1.11
CA ASN A 127 0.34 -23.32 0.56
C ASN A 127 0.41 -23.36 -0.98
N ARG A 128 -0.73 -23.34 -1.68
CA ARG A 128 -0.77 -23.19 -3.14
C ARG A 128 -0.91 -21.71 -3.46
N TYR A 129 -0.10 -21.21 -4.38
CA TYR A 129 -0.15 -19.83 -4.81
C TYR A 129 -0.19 -19.73 -6.34
N LYS A 130 -0.64 -18.58 -6.82
CA LYS A 130 -0.73 -18.27 -8.25
C LYS A 130 -0.03 -16.96 -8.54
N LYS A 131 1.21 -17.05 -9.03
CA LYS A 131 2.04 -15.89 -9.35
C LYS A 131 1.52 -15.25 -10.63
N ILE A 132 1.45 -13.92 -10.64
CA ILE A 132 1.18 -13.15 -11.86
C ILE A 132 2.52 -12.66 -12.41
N ASP A 133 2.89 -13.16 -13.58
CA ASP A 133 4.01 -12.63 -14.35
C ASP A 133 3.47 -11.57 -15.32
N ILE A 134 4.02 -10.37 -15.23
CA ILE A 134 3.64 -9.22 -16.05
C ILE A 134 4.73 -9.00 -17.10
N LYS A 135 4.38 -9.09 -18.38
CA LYS A 135 5.26 -8.73 -19.49
C LYS A 135 4.66 -7.59 -20.29
N MET A 136 5.50 -6.64 -20.68
CA MET A 136 5.14 -5.63 -21.68
C MET A 136 5.48 -6.19 -23.06
N LEU A 137 4.46 -6.42 -23.88
CA LEU A 137 4.58 -6.85 -25.27
C LEU A 137 3.80 -5.84 -26.12
N ASP A 138 4.49 -5.16 -27.04
CA ASP A 138 3.89 -4.18 -27.97
C ASP A 138 2.99 -3.14 -27.30
N TYR A 139 3.48 -2.52 -26.21
CA TYR A 139 2.74 -1.54 -25.40
C TYR A 139 1.47 -2.09 -24.71
N LYS A 140 1.24 -3.40 -24.76
CA LYS A 140 0.19 -4.09 -24.00
C LYS A 140 0.79 -4.83 -22.81
N VAL A 141 0.11 -4.72 -21.68
CA VAL A 141 0.42 -5.48 -20.48
C VAL A 141 -0.18 -6.88 -20.64
N GLN A 142 0.65 -7.91 -20.84
CA GLN A 142 0.24 -9.30 -20.74
C GLN A 142 0.43 -9.79 -19.31
N ARG A 143 -0.59 -10.45 -18.77
CA ARG A 143 -0.56 -11.09 -17.45
C ARG A 143 -0.71 -12.59 -17.63
N THR A 144 0.27 -13.35 -17.16
CA THR A 144 0.22 -14.81 -17.16
C THR A 144 0.19 -15.29 -15.71
N GLU A 145 -0.72 -16.19 -15.40
CA GLU A 145 -0.88 -16.75 -14.06
C GLU A 145 -0.23 -18.14 -14.02
N THR A 146 0.77 -18.31 -13.15
CA THR A 146 1.48 -19.57 -12.96
C THR A 146 1.20 -20.10 -11.55
N ALA A 147 0.61 -21.29 -11.46
CA ALA A 147 0.32 -21.93 -10.19
C ALA A 147 1.52 -22.73 -9.68
N ASP A 148 1.81 -22.62 -8.39
CA ASP A 148 2.91 -23.32 -7.72
C ASP A 148 2.59 -23.55 -6.23
N SER A 149 3.45 -24.24 -5.49
CA SER A 149 3.29 -24.59 -4.09
C SER A 149 4.49 -24.20 -3.24
N LEU A 150 4.23 -23.78 -2.01
CA LEU A 150 5.27 -23.41 -1.06
C LEU A 150 6.11 -24.61 -0.64
N SER A 151 7.42 -24.45 -0.76
CA SER A 151 8.41 -25.36 -0.19
C SER A 151 8.35 -25.37 1.34
N PRO A 152 8.89 -26.40 2.02
CA PRO A 152 8.99 -26.42 3.48
C PRO A 152 9.70 -25.18 4.06
N ALA A 153 10.77 -24.71 3.40
CA ALA A 153 11.49 -23.51 3.81
C ALA A 153 10.61 -22.24 3.71
N GLN A 154 9.86 -22.09 2.61
CA GLN A 154 8.92 -20.98 2.45
C GLN A 154 7.80 -21.02 3.49
N ARG A 155 7.29 -22.21 3.85
CA ARG A 155 6.29 -22.35 4.94
C ARG A 155 6.85 -21.95 6.30
N ALA A 156 8.12 -22.26 6.57
CA ALA A 156 8.80 -21.81 7.79
C ALA A 156 8.96 -20.27 7.83
N VAL A 157 9.33 -19.66 6.70
CA VAL A 157 9.38 -18.19 6.56
C VAL A 157 8.00 -17.57 6.80
N SER A 158 6.96 -18.12 6.17
CA SER A 158 5.56 -17.71 6.38
C SER A 158 5.16 -17.72 7.86
N ALA A 159 5.46 -18.80 8.59
CA ALA A 159 5.15 -18.91 10.00
C ALA A 159 5.89 -17.85 10.86
N LYS A 160 7.17 -17.59 10.58
CA LYS A 160 7.96 -16.57 11.27
C LYS A 160 7.44 -15.14 11.04
N LEU A 161 7.04 -14.82 9.81
CA LEU A 161 6.50 -13.51 9.46
C LEU A 161 5.10 -13.29 10.08
N LYS A 162 4.22 -14.29 10.03
CA LYS A 162 2.92 -14.25 10.71
C LYS A 162 3.06 -13.95 12.20
N ALA A 163 4.02 -14.60 12.87
CA ALA A 163 4.21 -14.44 14.32
C ALA A 163 4.66 -13.02 14.74
N GLN A 164 5.23 -12.24 13.83
CA GLN A 164 5.67 -10.86 14.10
C GLN A 164 4.55 -9.84 13.96
N PHE A 165 3.52 -10.13 13.16
CA PHE A 165 2.46 -9.17 12.85
C PHE A 165 1.67 -8.67 14.08
N PRO A 166 1.31 -9.51 15.09
CA PRO A 166 0.60 -9.03 16.27
C PRO A 166 1.35 -7.93 17.03
N ALA A 167 2.66 -8.07 17.20
CA ALA A 167 3.47 -7.06 17.89
C ALA A 167 3.44 -5.72 17.16
N TYR A 168 3.50 -5.74 15.83
CA TYR A 168 3.37 -4.55 15.00
C TYR A 168 1.98 -3.90 15.13
N VAL A 169 0.90 -4.65 14.99
CA VAL A 169 -0.46 -4.09 15.13
C VAL A 169 -0.66 -3.45 16.50
N ASN A 170 -0.22 -4.13 17.56
CA ASN A 170 -0.38 -3.67 18.94
C ASN A 170 0.47 -2.41 19.23
N SER A 171 1.64 -2.26 18.60
CA SER A 171 2.50 -1.09 18.79
C SER A 171 1.89 0.20 18.24
N LEU A 172 1.03 0.09 17.20
CA LEU A 172 0.34 1.24 16.61
C LEU A 172 -0.72 1.86 17.53
N ARG A 173 -1.16 1.13 18.56
CA ARG A 173 -2.21 1.52 19.53
C ARG A 173 -3.46 2.10 18.85
N LEU A 174 -3.88 1.45 17.77
CA LEU A 174 -5.05 1.89 17.00
C LEU A 174 -6.33 1.72 17.80
N LYS A 175 -7.27 2.64 17.57
CA LYS A 175 -8.59 2.60 18.21
C LYS A 175 -9.67 2.37 17.17
N GLY A 176 -10.66 1.55 17.53
CA GLY A 176 -11.87 1.40 16.74
C GLY A 176 -12.81 2.58 16.92
N LYS A 177 -13.98 2.50 16.27
CA LYS A 177 -14.96 3.61 16.25
C LYS A 177 -15.53 3.91 17.63
N THR A 178 -15.51 2.95 18.55
CA THR A 178 -16.03 3.13 19.92
C THR A 178 -14.91 3.43 20.93
N GLY A 179 -13.68 3.64 20.46
CA GLY A 179 -12.51 3.99 21.27
C GLY A 179 -11.74 2.80 21.84
N GLU A 180 -12.21 1.58 21.59
CA GLU A 180 -11.58 0.32 21.98
C GLU A 180 -10.23 0.11 21.27
N LEU A 181 -9.27 -0.50 21.95
CA LEU A 181 -8.00 -0.85 21.32
C LEU A 181 -8.19 -2.00 20.33
N LEU A 182 -7.61 -1.83 19.15
CA LEU A 182 -7.54 -2.84 18.10
C LEU A 182 -6.25 -3.64 18.28
N THR A 183 -6.36 -4.87 18.74
CA THR A 183 -5.22 -5.72 19.10
C THR A 183 -5.31 -7.10 18.47
N LEU A 184 -4.16 -7.78 18.48
CA LEU A 184 -4.01 -9.19 18.15
C LEU A 184 -3.28 -9.92 19.28
N ASP A 185 -3.71 -11.14 19.58
CA ASP A 185 -3.01 -12.11 20.43
C ASP A 185 -1.85 -12.79 19.67
N ALA A 186 -1.12 -13.68 20.36
CA ALA A 186 0.02 -14.40 19.78
C ALA A 186 -0.37 -15.33 18.61
N GLN A 187 -1.64 -15.72 18.51
CA GLN A 187 -2.18 -16.55 17.44
C GLN A 187 -2.70 -15.70 16.27
N GLY A 188 -2.70 -14.37 16.40
CA GLY A 188 -3.19 -13.42 15.40
C GLY A 188 -4.71 -13.26 15.40
N ASN A 189 -5.39 -13.53 16.53
CA ASN A 189 -6.81 -13.26 16.72
C ASN A 189 -7.01 -12.04 17.63
N GLY A 190 -8.17 -11.38 17.55
CA GLY A 190 -8.48 -10.23 18.39
C GLY A 190 -9.32 -9.19 17.66
N SER A 191 -9.56 -8.05 18.31
CA SER A 191 -10.43 -6.99 17.82
C SER A 191 -9.98 -6.42 16.46
N PHE A 192 -8.69 -6.46 16.14
CA PHE A 192 -8.23 -6.08 14.80
C PHE A 192 -8.65 -7.10 13.72
N LYS A 193 -8.58 -8.42 13.99
CA LYS A 193 -9.09 -9.46 13.08
C LYS A 193 -10.60 -9.30 12.85
N ASP A 194 -11.34 -8.99 13.92
CA ASP A 194 -12.78 -8.72 13.84
C ASP A 194 -13.09 -7.49 12.98
N LEU A 195 -12.27 -6.43 13.06
CA LEU A 195 -12.38 -5.27 12.17
C LEU A 195 -12.17 -5.67 10.70
N VAL A 196 -11.18 -6.52 10.39
CA VAL A 196 -10.98 -7.04 9.03
C VAL A 196 -12.21 -7.80 8.54
N LYS A 197 -12.73 -8.72 9.37
CA LYS A 197 -13.96 -9.46 9.07
C LYS A 197 -15.14 -8.53 8.83
N ALA A 198 -15.29 -7.48 9.64
CA ALA A 198 -16.38 -6.51 9.51
C ALA A 198 -16.38 -5.78 8.15
N TYR A 199 -15.21 -5.43 7.60
CA TYR A 199 -15.11 -4.85 6.26
C TYR A 199 -15.54 -5.83 5.16
N VAL A 200 -15.16 -7.11 5.28
CA VAL A 200 -15.58 -8.16 4.33
C VAL A 200 -17.09 -8.39 4.41
N LEU A 201 -17.66 -8.45 5.62
CA LEU A 201 -19.10 -8.58 5.84
C LEU A 201 -19.87 -7.38 5.28
N ALA A 202 -19.37 -6.16 5.47
CA ALA A 202 -19.98 -4.96 4.90
C ALA A 202 -20.03 -5.02 3.37
N SER A 203 -18.96 -5.52 2.73
CA SER A 203 -18.92 -5.76 1.27
C SER A 203 -19.97 -6.79 0.83
N ALA A 204 -20.07 -7.93 1.52
CA ALA A 204 -21.07 -8.96 1.22
C ALA A 204 -22.51 -8.44 1.37
N ARG A 205 -22.79 -7.71 2.45
CA ARG A 205 -24.10 -7.06 2.69
C ARG A 205 -24.45 -6.07 1.59
N GLN A 206 -23.49 -5.23 1.19
CA GLN A 206 -23.70 -4.28 0.10
C GLN A 206 -23.98 -5.00 -1.23
N ALA A 207 -23.24 -6.07 -1.54
CA ALA A 207 -23.47 -6.87 -2.74
C ALA A 207 -24.85 -7.54 -2.73
N GLN A 208 -25.27 -8.08 -1.58
CA GLN A 208 -26.60 -8.66 -1.41
C GLN A 208 -27.72 -7.63 -1.58
N GLN A 209 -27.58 -6.44 -0.99
CA GLN A 209 -28.54 -5.33 -1.18
C GLN A 209 -28.65 -4.92 -2.65
N ALA A 210 -27.58 -5.11 -3.43
CA ALA A 210 -27.58 -4.91 -4.88
C ALA A 210 -28.07 -6.14 -5.69
N GLY A 211 -28.61 -7.17 -5.03
CA GLY A 211 -29.17 -8.37 -5.68
C GLY A 211 -28.20 -9.52 -5.92
N THR A 212 -26.97 -9.47 -5.38
CA THR A 212 -26.02 -10.57 -5.52
C THR A 212 -26.44 -11.78 -4.69
N ASN A 213 -26.51 -12.96 -5.31
CA ASN A 213 -26.71 -14.23 -4.61
C ASN A 213 -25.45 -14.60 -3.81
N LEU A 214 -25.58 -14.73 -2.49
CA LEU A 214 -24.47 -15.08 -1.60
C LEU A 214 -24.27 -16.59 -1.39
N ALA A 215 -25.17 -17.45 -1.88
CA ALA A 215 -25.07 -18.90 -1.73
C ALA A 215 -23.74 -19.53 -2.22
N PRO A 216 -23.07 -19.01 -3.27
CA PRO A 216 -21.75 -19.51 -3.69
C PRO A 216 -20.59 -19.24 -2.73
N TYR A 217 -20.82 -18.55 -1.60
CA TYR A 217 -19.80 -18.15 -0.64
C TYR A 217 -19.99 -18.86 0.72
N PRO A 218 -19.68 -20.16 0.83
CA PRO A 218 -19.94 -20.96 2.05
C PRO A 218 -19.10 -20.55 3.26
N TRP A 219 -18.11 -19.67 3.07
CA TRP A 219 -17.35 -19.06 4.15
C TRP A 219 -18.13 -17.95 4.89
N LEU A 220 -19.26 -17.49 4.35
CA LEU A 220 -20.19 -16.61 5.07
C LEU A 220 -21.07 -17.43 6.01
N LYS A 221 -21.20 -16.96 7.26
CA LYS A 221 -22.19 -17.47 8.21
C LYS A 221 -23.46 -16.63 8.09
N MET A 222 -24.56 -17.30 7.84
CA MET A 222 -25.86 -16.68 7.58
C MET A 222 -26.80 -16.88 8.77
N SER A 223 -27.63 -15.88 9.06
CA SER A 223 -28.83 -16.01 9.89
C SER A 223 -30.03 -15.62 9.03
N GLY A 224 -30.84 -16.61 8.68
CA GLY A 224 -31.80 -16.45 7.58
C GLY A 224 -31.06 -16.15 6.27
N ASP A 225 -31.44 -15.06 5.61
CA ASP A 225 -30.78 -14.53 4.42
C ASP A 225 -29.67 -13.52 4.74
N HIS A 226 -29.42 -13.15 5.99
CA HIS A 226 -28.46 -12.10 6.32
C HIS A 226 -27.07 -12.64 6.72
N PRO A 227 -25.96 -12.16 6.14
CA PRO A 227 -24.61 -12.53 6.58
C PRO A 227 -24.28 -11.85 7.91
N THR A 228 -24.04 -12.66 8.94
CA THR A 228 -23.77 -12.19 10.32
C THR A 228 -22.31 -12.30 10.71
N ASP A 229 -21.60 -13.30 10.18
CA ASP A 229 -20.18 -13.56 10.46
C ASP A 229 -19.52 -14.30 9.28
N LEU A 230 -18.23 -14.58 9.34
CA LEU A 230 -17.52 -15.38 8.36
C LEU A 230 -16.44 -16.27 8.99
N ASP A 231 -16.20 -17.42 8.35
CA ASP A 231 -15.00 -18.24 8.56
C ASP A 231 -13.84 -17.57 7.81
N PHE A 232 -12.89 -17.01 8.57
CA PHE A 232 -11.80 -16.19 8.02
C PHE A 232 -10.83 -17.05 7.21
N GLU A 233 -10.52 -18.24 7.71
CA GLU A 233 -9.60 -19.18 7.09
C GLU A 233 -10.20 -19.74 5.79
N ALA A 234 -11.50 -20.07 5.76
CA ALA A 234 -12.21 -20.44 4.54
C ALA A 234 -12.29 -19.27 3.54
N TYR A 235 -12.50 -18.05 4.02
CA TYR A 235 -12.48 -16.86 3.18
C TYR A 235 -11.10 -16.60 2.55
N VAL A 236 -10.01 -16.75 3.32
CA VAL A 236 -8.63 -16.64 2.80
C VAL A 236 -8.34 -17.73 1.77
N ARG A 237 -8.77 -18.98 2.01
CA ARG A 237 -8.68 -20.05 0.99
C ARG A 237 -9.46 -19.69 -0.26
N TYR A 238 -10.65 -19.12 -0.11
CA TYR A 238 -11.41 -18.58 -1.23
C TYR A 238 -10.60 -17.52 -1.96
N MET A 239 -10.00 -16.53 -1.29
CA MET A 239 -9.17 -15.49 -1.93
C MET A 239 -8.06 -16.06 -2.81
N GLU A 240 -7.47 -17.19 -2.39
CA GLU A 240 -6.25 -17.80 -2.91
C GLU A 240 -5.01 -16.93 -2.67
N ARG A 241 -3.84 -17.56 -2.58
CA ARG A 241 -2.56 -16.87 -2.37
C ARG A 241 -1.94 -16.47 -3.72
N GLN A 242 -1.36 -15.27 -3.83
CA GLN A 242 -0.73 -14.79 -5.07
C GLN A 242 0.82 -14.84 -5.04
N LYS A 243 1.43 -14.36 -3.97
CA LYS A 243 2.89 -14.17 -3.85
C LYS A 243 3.52 -15.19 -2.91
N SER A 244 4.75 -15.67 -3.16
CA SER A 244 5.58 -16.47 -2.23
C SER A 244 6.03 -15.66 -1.00
N PRO A 245 6.42 -16.27 0.13
CA PRO A 245 6.92 -15.54 1.29
C PRO A 245 8.44 -15.34 1.19
N PRO A 246 8.98 -14.17 1.58
CA PRO A 246 8.28 -12.91 1.80
C PRO A 246 7.66 -12.39 0.48
N ALA A 247 6.49 -11.77 0.57
CA ALA A 247 5.70 -11.30 -0.57
C ALA A 247 6.24 -10.01 -1.20
N PHE A 248 7.00 -9.21 -0.46
CA PHE A 248 7.52 -7.91 -0.88
C PHE A 248 9.04 -7.86 -0.76
N ASP A 249 9.62 -8.13 0.41
CA ASP A 249 11.07 -8.15 0.58
C ASP A 249 11.62 -9.57 0.36
N ALA A 250 11.68 -10.04 -0.89
CA ALA A 250 12.08 -11.42 -1.16
C ALA A 250 13.54 -11.65 -0.76
N LEU A 251 13.80 -12.83 -0.16
CA LEU A 251 15.13 -13.21 0.32
C LEU A 251 16.20 -13.29 -0.79
N ASP A 252 15.76 -13.40 -2.04
CA ASP A 252 16.60 -13.44 -3.25
C ASP A 252 16.61 -12.10 -4.03
N LEU A 253 16.05 -11.03 -3.45
CA LEU A 253 15.89 -9.72 -4.08
C LEU A 253 15.09 -9.74 -5.39
N SER A 254 14.23 -10.74 -5.63
CA SER A 254 13.55 -10.90 -6.92
C SER A 254 12.41 -9.90 -7.17
N THR A 255 11.90 -9.20 -6.14
CA THR A 255 10.70 -8.37 -6.30
C THR A 255 10.97 -7.00 -6.89
N GLY A 256 9.88 -6.34 -7.32
CA GLY A 256 9.93 -4.94 -7.72
C GLY A 256 10.20 -4.01 -6.55
N GLU A 257 9.78 -4.37 -5.34
CA GLU A 257 9.98 -3.62 -4.11
C GLU A 257 11.45 -3.65 -3.68
N ASN A 258 12.14 -4.79 -3.81
CA ASN A 258 13.59 -4.84 -3.61
C ASN A 258 14.32 -3.88 -4.56
N GLN A 259 13.86 -3.81 -5.81
CA GLN A 259 14.42 -2.90 -6.81
C GLN A 259 14.00 -1.43 -6.58
N LEU A 260 12.86 -1.16 -5.95
CA LEU A 260 12.45 0.20 -5.55
C LEU A 260 13.43 0.80 -4.54
N PHE A 261 13.86 -0.01 -3.57
CA PHE A 261 14.77 0.38 -2.50
C PHE A 261 16.25 0.23 -2.85
N GLY A 262 16.59 0.07 -4.13
CA GLY A 262 17.97 0.23 -4.61
C GLY A 262 18.51 1.65 -4.45
N THR A 263 19.76 1.86 -4.87
CA THR A 263 20.42 3.17 -4.94
C THR A 263 20.75 3.54 -6.39
N ALA A 264 21.43 4.66 -6.58
CA ALA A 264 21.97 5.06 -7.88
C ALA A 264 22.87 3.98 -8.52
N THR A 265 23.57 3.19 -7.70
CA THR A 265 24.57 2.19 -8.14
C THR A 265 24.25 0.76 -7.73
N VAL A 266 23.30 0.54 -6.82
CA VAL A 266 22.85 -0.79 -6.38
C VAL A 266 21.43 -1.01 -6.87
N ASP A 267 21.21 -2.00 -7.73
CA ASP A 267 19.88 -2.20 -8.33
C ASP A 267 18.81 -2.57 -7.30
N LYS A 268 19.16 -3.43 -6.33
CA LYS A 268 18.20 -4.02 -5.39
C LYS A 268 18.77 -4.16 -4.00
N GLN A 269 17.94 -3.90 -2.99
CA GLN A 269 18.30 -4.02 -1.58
C GLN A 269 17.14 -4.63 -0.78
N HIS A 270 17.46 -5.17 0.40
CA HIS A 270 16.46 -5.46 1.42
C HIS A 270 15.98 -4.16 2.06
N PHE A 271 14.77 -4.16 2.58
CA PHE A 271 14.16 -3.01 3.27
C PHE A 271 13.44 -3.43 4.56
N THR A 272 13.62 -4.67 4.99
CA THR A 272 13.15 -5.21 6.26
C THR A 272 14.31 -5.86 7.03
N PRO A 273 14.36 -5.74 8.36
CA PRO A 273 15.33 -6.47 9.18
C PRO A 273 15.20 -8.00 9.02
N PHE A 274 13.98 -8.51 8.82
CA PHE A 274 13.75 -9.94 8.67
C PHE A 274 14.46 -10.48 7.43
N SER A 275 14.25 -9.88 6.26
CA SER A 275 14.84 -10.42 5.03
C SER A 275 16.34 -10.23 5.00
N ALA A 276 16.86 -9.09 5.47
CA ALA A 276 18.30 -8.86 5.59
C ALA A 276 19.01 -9.91 6.46
N ALA A 277 18.37 -10.37 7.54
CA ALA A 277 18.92 -11.40 8.43
C ALA A 277 18.77 -12.84 7.89
N ASN A 278 17.95 -13.06 6.87
CA ASN A 278 17.62 -14.39 6.34
C ASN A 278 18.00 -14.57 4.85
N SER A 279 18.67 -13.59 4.25
CA SER A 279 19.15 -13.61 2.86
C SER A 279 20.59 -14.12 2.73
N ALA A 280 21.06 -14.25 1.49
CA ALA A 280 22.48 -14.53 1.22
C ALA A 280 23.37 -13.35 1.67
N PRO A 281 24.63 -13.59 2.12
CA PRO A 281 25.49 -12.56 2.74
C PRO A 281 25.86 -11.35 1.88
N ALA A 282 25.70 -11.42 0.56
CA ALA A 282 26.09 -10.34 -0.37
C ALA A 282 25.00 -9.27 -0.57
N ALA A 283 23.80 -9.46 -0.02
CA ALA A 283 22.72 -8.50 -0.14
C ALA A 283 22.94 -7.30 0.79
N THR A 284 22.67 -6.09 0.28
CA THR A 284 22.72 -4.87 1.10
C THR A 284 21.31 -4.47 1.55
N THR A 285 21.24 -3.65 2.60
CA THR A 285 19.99 -3.15 3.15
C THR A 285 19.86 -1.66 2.85
N ALA A 286 18.67 -1.21 2.49
CA ALA A 286 18.36 0.19 2.25
C ALA A 286 18.45 1.00 3.54
N ASP A 287 18.78 2.28 3.43
CA ASP A 287 18.75 3.21 4.55
C ASP A 287 17.33 3.30 5.13
N GLU A 288 17.21 3.14 6.45
CA GLU A 288 15.93 3.19 7.16
C GLU A 288 15.18 4.51 6.92
N GLN A 289 15.88 5.63 6.72
CA GLN A 289 15.28 6.92 6.39
C GLN A 289 14.62 6.88 5.01
N VAL A 290 15.19 6.19 4.03
CA VAL A 290 14.58 6.03 2.69
C VAL A 290 13.32 5.16 2.77
N VAL A 291 13.35 4.10 3.59
CA VAL A 291 12.16 3.28 3.87
C VAL A 291 11.07 4.11 4.54
N HIS A 292 11.45 4.92 5.54
CA HIS A 292 10.57 5.84 6.25
C HIS A 292 9.94 6.90 5.33
N LEU A 293 10.70 7.45 4.37
CA LEU A 293 10.20 8.38 3.34
C LEU A 293 9.15 7.76 2.41
N MET A 294 9.02 6.44 2.37
CA MET A 294 8.07 5.75 1.48
C MET A 294 6.84 5.18 2.20
N ASN A 295 6.71 5.40 3.51
CA ASN A 295 5.60 4.83 4.29
C ASN A 295 4.71 5.93 4.92
N PRO A 296 3.44 6.08 4.49
CA PRO A 296 2.55 7.11 5.04
C PRO A 296 2.24 6.91 6.53
N MET A 297 2.37 5.70 7.07
CA MET A 297 2.03 5.37 8.47
C MET A 297 2.86 6.16 9.49
N TYR A 298 4.06 6.59 9.10
CA TYR A 298 4.95 7.35 9.97
C TYR A 298 4.57 8.83 10.11
N TYR A 299 3.85 9.38 9.13
CA TYR A 299 3.54 10.80 9.06
C TYR A 299 2.14 11.14 9.55
N ILE A 300 1.19 10.19 9.46
CA ILE A 300 -0.19 10.43 9.86
C ILE A 300 -0.27 10.68 11.38
N GLY A 301 -0.78 11.86 11.74
CA GLY A 301 -0.89 12.33 13.12
C GLY A 301 0.33 13.11 13.63
N GLN A 302 1.37 13.31 12.80
CA GLN A 302 2.45 14.21 13.17
C GLN A 302 1.98 15.67 13.12
N VAL A 303 2.34 16.43 14.16
CA VAL A 303 2.11 17.88 14.22
C VAL A 303 2.93 18.59 13.15
N GLY A 304 2.36 19.65 12.55
CA GLY A 304 3.06 20.45 11.54
C GLY A 304 3.08 19.83 10.15
N THR A 305 2.36 18.73 9.92
CA THR A 305 2.15 18.16 8.58
C THR A 305 1.00 18.85 7.88
N GLY A 306 1.18 19.19 6.60
CA GLY A 306 0.12 19.58 5.70
C GLY A 306 -0.68 18.37 5.20
N ALA A 307 -1.05 17.45 6.10
CA ALA A 307 -1.77 16.25 5.72
C ALA A 307 -3.15 16.58 5.12
N ALA A 308 -3.53 15.85 4.08
CA ALA A 308 -4.82 16.02 3.42
C ALA A 308 -5.97 15.75 4.40
N ARG A 309 -7.05 16.51 4.28
CA ARG A 309 -8.23 16.37 5.18
C ARG A 309 -9.22 15.31 4.71
N HIS A 310 -9.23 14.99 3.43
CA HIS A 310 -10.24 14.12 2.82
C HIS A 310 -9.60 12.89 2.19
N TRP A 311 -10.07 11.72 2.61
CA TRP A 311 -9.49 10.45 2.18
C TRP A 311 -10.58 9.50 1.69
N ARG A 312 -10.35 8.94 0.50
CA ARG A 312 -11.15 7.85 -0.05
C ARG A 312 -10.23 6.70 -0.42
N ILE A 313 -10.23 5.67 0.43
CA ILE A 313 -9.46 4.44 0.20
C ILE A 313 -10.43 3.33 -0.23
N ARG A 314 -10.01 2.50 -1.19
CA ARG A 314 -10.71 1.28 -1.59
C ARG A 314 -9.71 0.15 -1.74
N HIS A 315 -10.07 -1.04 -1.28
CA HIS A 315 -9.33 -2.29 -1.56
C HIS A 315 -10.38 -3.37 -1.83
N GLY A 316 -10.27 -4.08 -2.95
CA GLY A 316 -11.26 -5.10 -3.31
C GLY A 316 -11.18 -6.29 -2.36
N THR A 317 -12.30 -6.84 -1.91
CA THR A 317 -12.29 -8.00 -1.00
C THR A 317 -11.62 -9.25 -1.62
N LYS A 318 -11.58 -9.32 -2.96
CA LYS A 318 -10.86 -10.38 -3.69
C LYS A 318 -9.46 -10.00 -4.15
N ASP A 319 -9.03 -8.76 -3.92
CA ASP A 319 -7.69 -8.28 -4.26
C ASP A 319 -6.69 -8.84 -3.25
N LYS A 320 -5.70 -9.58 -3.77
CA LYS A 320 -4.69 -10.34 -3.04
C LYS A 320 -3.26 -9.91 -3.40
N ASP A 321 -3.09 -8.72 -3.98
CA ASP A 321 -1.77 -8.14 -4.26
C ASP A 321 -1.06 -7.71 -2.96
N THR A 322 -1.83 -7.41 -1.92
CA THR A 322 -1.38 -7.26 -0.53
C THR A 322 -2.43 -7.79 0.45
N GLY A 323 -2.09 -7.91 1.74
CA GLY A 323 -3.06 -8.27 2.78
C GLY A 323 -4.11 -7.16 2.99
N LEU A 324 -5.36 -7.53 3.26
CA LEU A 324 -6.45 -6.58 3.53
C LEU A 324 -6.10 -5.63 4.68
N ALA A 325 -5.32 -6.14 5.64
CA ALA A 325 -4.83 -5.39 6.78
C ALA A 325 -4.08 -4.10 6.39
N ILE A 326 -3.37 -4.04 5.25
CA ILE A 326 -2.62 -2.85 4.85
C ILE A 326 -3.53 -1.63 4.66
N SER A 327 -4.59 -1.77 3.87
CA SER A 327 -5.54 -0.67 3.65
C SER A 327 -6.35 -0.35 4.90
N ILE A 328 -6.63 -1.37 5.74
CA ILE A 328 -7.38 -1.19 6.99
C ILE A 328 -6.53 -0.45 8.03
N LEU A 329 -5.24 -0.79 8.16
CA LEU A 329 -4.29 -0.08 9.03
C LEU A 329 -4.17 1.38 8.62
N LEU A 330 -4.02 1.66 7.31
CA LEU A 330 -3.96 3.03 6.79
C LEU A 330 -5.23 3.81 7.15
N GLY A 331 -6.41 3.27 6.82
CA GLY A 331 -7.70 3.91 7.10
C GLY A 331 -7.96 4.12 8.60
N THR A 332 -7.58 3.14 9.44
CA THR A 332 -7.77 3.20 10.89
C THR A 332 -6.80 4.20 11.53
N THR A 333 -5.57 4.28 11.04
CA THR A 333 -4.59 5.28 11.49
C THR A 333 -5.08 6.69 11.18
N LEU A 334 -5.61 6.92 9.97
CA LEU A 334 -6.24 8.19 9.60
C LEU A 334 -7.41 8.53 10.54
N GLN A 335 -8.30 7.58 10.83
CA GLN A 335 -9.42 7.82 11.75
C GLN A 335 -8.95 8.13 13.17
N THR A 336 -7.94 7.41 13.66
CA THR A 336 -7.45 7.52 15.04
C THR A 336 -6.64 8.80 15.25
N ARG A 337 -5.89 9.25 14.24
CA ARG A 337 -4.84 10.27 14.41
C ARG A 337 -5.04 11.55 13.58
N ALA A 338 -5.95 11.57 12.60
CA ALA A 338 -6.24 12.80 11.84
C ALA A 338 -7.25 13.73 12.54
N THR A 339 -7.76 13.33 13.72
CA THR A 339 -8.71 14.10 14.54
C THR A 339 -8.09 14.72 15.79
N THR A 340 -6.79 14.52 15.99
CA THR A 340 -5.96 15.16 17.05
C THR A 340 -5.05 16.20 16.42
#